data_AF-I0EMR3-F1
#
_entry.id   AF-I0EMR3-F1
#
_cell.length_a   1.000
_cell.length_b   1.000
_cell.length_c   1.000
_cell.angle_alpha   90.00
_cell.angle_beta   90.00
_cell.angle_gamma   90.00
#
_symmetry.space_group_name_H-M   'P 1'
#
loop_
_entity.id
_entity.type
_entity.pdbx_description
1 polymer ?
#
loop_
_entity_poly.entity_id
_entity_poly.type
_entity_poly.pdbx_seq_one_letter_code
_entity_poly.pdbx_strand_id
1 'polypeptide(L)'
;MNSLEFEKLIDSFKIALLEQNSQKAFALVDEISLEQIQNLDLDKLLRLKEMIAQSIELLQKDKNTIQNQMQKAKNIQKFLS
;
A
#
# COMPACT_ATOMS: atom_id res chain seq x y z
N MET A 1 0.85 -8.57 18.70
CA MET A 1 2.14 -8.13 18.14
C MET A 1 2.92 -7.42 19.23
N ASN A 2 4.16 -7.83 19.49
CA ASN A 2 5.02 -7.15 20.47
C ASN A 2 5.65 -5.87 19.87
N SER A 3 6.31 -5.06 20.69
CA SER A 3 6.84 -3.77 20.24
C SER A 3 7.93 -3.90 19.17
N LEU A 4 8.75 -4.95 19.23
CA LEU A 4 9.83 -5.16 18.26
C LEU A 4 9.28 -5.56 16.89
N GLU A 5 8.29 -6.45 16.87
CA GLU A 5 7.58 -6.84 15.66
C GLU A 5 6.90 -5.64 15.01
N PHE A 6 6.27 -4.77 15.82
CA PHE A 6 5.62 -3.56 15.33
C PHE A 6 6.60 -2.60 14.65
N GLU A 7 7.77 -2.36 15.23
CA GLU A 7 8.76 -1.47 14.62
C GLU A 7 9.34 -2.06 13.33
N LYS A 8 9.58 -3.37 13.28
CA LYS A 8 10.01 -4.06 12.04
C LYS A 8 8.98 -3.95 10.92
N LEU A 9 7.69 -4.08 11.26
CA LEU A 9 6.59 -3.89 10.32
C LEU A 9 6.59 -2.46 9.75
N ILE A 10 6.72 -1.47 10.63
CA ILE A 10 6.76 -0.06 10.23
C ILE A 10 7.97 0.21 9.31
N ASP A 11 9.15 -0.30 9.66
CA ASP A 11 10.34 -0.07 8.85
C ASP A 11 10.24 -0.76 7.48
N SER A 12 9.68 -1.97 7.44
CA SER A 12 9.39 -2.66 6.18
C SER A 12 8.42 -1.87 5.30
N PHE A 13 7.41 -1.24 5.92
CA PHE A 13 6.46 -0.40 5.22
C PHE A 13 7.09 0.90 4.70
N LYS A 14 7.91 1.59 5.51
CA LYS A 14 8.66 2.77 5.07
C LYS A 14 9.54 2.44 3.86
N ILE A 15 10.22 1.30 3.88
CA ILE A 15 11.02 0.83 2.74
C ILE A 15 10.13 0.64 1.51
N ALA A 16 8.99 -0.04 1.63
CA ALA A 16 8.07 -0.24 0.52
C ALA A 16 7.56 1.08 -0.10
N LEU A 17 7.30 2.10 0.73
CA LEU A 17 6.91 3.43 0.25
C LEU A 17 8.06 4.16 -0.46
N LEU A 18 9.28 4.09 0.08
CA LEU A 18 10.47 4.68 -0.56
C LEU A 18 10.74 4.02 -1.93
N GLU A 19 10.50 2.72 -2.04
CA GLU A 19 10.57 1.95 -3.27
C GLU A 19 9.39 2.22 -4.23
N GLN A 20 8.38 3.01 -3.82
CA GLN A 20 7.11 3.21 -4.53
C GLN A 20 6.43 1.88 -4.90
N ASN A 21 6.62 0.85 -4.07
CA ASN A 21 6.12 -0.49 -4.31
C ASN A 21 4.75 -0.68 -3.64
N SER A 22 3.69 -0.34 -4.38
CA SER A 22 2.30 -0.43 -3.89
C SER A 22 1.88 -1.83 -3.46
N GLN A 23 2.35 -2.86 -4.17
CA GLN A 23 2.01 -4.25 -3.88
C GLN A 23 2.59 -4.69 -2.54
N LYS A 24 3.87 -4.35 -2.30
CA LYS A 24 4.54 -4.66 -1.04
C LYS A 24 3.96 -3.86 0.12
N ALA A 25 3.64 -2.58 -0.09
CA ALA A 25 2.98 -1.75 0.92
C ALA A 25 1.60 -2.31 1.30
N PHE A 26 0.82 -2.75 0.32
CA PHE A 26 -0.49 -3.36 0.55
C PHE A 26 -0.37 -4.72 1.26
N ALA A 27 0.53 -5.60 0.83
CA ALA A 27 0.71 -6.91 1.46
C ALA A 27 1.05 -6.79 2.95
N LEU A 28 1.91 -5.84 3.32
CA LEU A 28 2.26 -5.58 4.72
C LEU A 28 1.06 -5.13 5.56
N VAL A 29 0.05 -4.49 4.95
CA VAL A 29 -1.20 -4.10 5.62
C VAL A 29 -2.18 -5.26 5.69
N ASP A 30 -2.32 -6.01 4.60
CA ASP A 30 -3.27 -7.13 4.46
C ASP A 30 -2.92 -8.32 5.36
N GLU A 31 -1.63 -8.51 5.65
CA GLU A 31 -1.14 -9.55 6.57
C GLU A 31 -1.44 -9.26 8.05
N ILE A 32 -1.89 -8.06 8.40
CA ILE A 32 -2.18 -7.68 9.78
C ILE A 32 -3.56 -8.21 10.19
N SER A 33 -3.59 -9.16 11.13
CA SER A 33 -4.83 -9.72 11.66
C SER A 33 -5.51 -8.79 12.67
N LEU A 34 -6.84 -8.92 12.82
CA LEU A 34 -7.61 -8.13 13.81
C LEU A 34 -7.12 -8.40 15.24
N GLU A 35 -6.73 -9.63 15.58
CA GLU A 35 -6.20 -9.99 16.89
C GLU A 35 -4.86 -9.30 17.19
N GLN A 36 -4.04 -9.08 16.15
CA GLN A 36 -2.78 -8.34 16.29
C GLN A 36 -3.02 -6.86 16.59
N ILE A 37 -4.14 -6.30 16.10
CA ILE A 37 -4.52 -4.90 16.25
C ILE A 37 -5.17 -4.63 17.62
N GLN A 38 -6.00 -5.56 18.13
CA GLN A 38 -6.78 -5.38 19.36
C GLN A 38 -5.95 -5.01 20.60
N ASN A 39 -4.69 -5.42 20.63
CA ASN A 39 -3.79 -5.22 21.78
C ASN A 39 -2.81 -4.05 21.58
N LEU A 40 -2.97 -3.26 20.52
CA LEU A 40 -2.12 -2.10 20.26
C LEU A 40 -2.59 -0.88 21.04
N ASP A 41 -1.62 -0.11 21.52
CA ASP A 41 -1.87 1.22 22.07
C ASP A 41 -2.33 2.19 20.97
N LEU A 42 -2.89 3.32 21.41
CA LEU A 42 -3.43 4.33 20.51
C LEU A 42 -2.39 4.85 19.51
N ASP A 43 -1.15 5.06 19.94
CA ASP A 43 -0.08 5.59 19.09
C ASP A 43 0.26 4.63 17.95
N LYS A 44 0.34 3.33 18.24
CA LYS A 44 0.53 2.29 17.23
C LYS A 44 -0.65 2.19 16.27
N LEU A 45 -1.88 2.31 16.77
CA LEU A 45 -3.08 2.32 15.93
C LEU A 45 -3.09 3.51 14.96
N LEU A 46 -2.71 4.70 15.43
CA LEU A 46 -2.59 5.89 14.59
C LEU A 46 -1.53 5.73 13.50
N ARG A 47 -0.39 5.14 13.84
CA ARG A 47 0.67 4.82 12.86
C ARG A 47 0.18 3.81 11.81
N LEU A 48 -0.53 2.75 12.21
CA LEU A 48 -1.11 1.80 11.25
C LEU A 48 -2.14 2.46 10.34
N LYS A 49 -3.00 3.32 10.88
CA LYS A 49 -3.97 4.08 10.08
C LYS A 49 -3.26 4.91 9.01
N GLU A 50 -2.18 5.56 9.37
CA GLU A 50 -1.38 6.34 8.43
C GLU A 50 -0.74 5.47 7.34
N MET A 51 -0.23 4.28 7.70
CA MET A 51 0.26 3.31 6.72
C MET A 51 -0.82 2.91 5.72
N ILE A 52 -2.01 2.57 6.22
CA ILE A 52 -3.15 2.20 5.36
C ILE A 52 -3.50 3.34 4.40
N ALA A 53 -3.56 4.58 4.91
CA ALA A 53 -3.87 5.75 4.09
C ALA A 53 -2.85 5.95 2.96
N GLN A 54 -1.56 5.90 3.27
CA GLN A 54 -0.49 6.04 2.27
C GLN A 54 -0.46 4.88 1.27
N SER A 55 -0.75 3.66 1.71
CA SER A 55 -0.88 2.51 0.80
C SER A 55 -2.04 2.68 -0.18
N ILE A 56 -3.19 3.21 0.28
CA ILE A 56 -4.34 3.49 -0.58
C ILE A 56 -3.98 4.55 -1.62
N GLU A 57 -3.31 5.63 -1.21
CA GLU A 57 -2.88 6.69 -2.14
C GLU A 57 -1.94 6.15 -3.23
N LEU A 58 -0.98 5.31 -2.84
CA LEU A 58 -0.04 4.69 -3.77
C LEU A 58 -0.76 3.76 -4.77
N LEU A 59 -1.71 2.95 -4.30
CA LEU A 59 -2.55 2.11 -5.16
C LEU A 59 -3.41 2.92 -6.14
N GLN A 60 -3.95 4.07 -5.71
CA GLN A 60 -4.71 4.97 -6.58
C GLN A 60 -3.84 5.56 -7.70
N LYS A 61 -2.61 5.94 -7.38
CA LYS A 61 -1.63 6.44 -8.36
C LYS A 61 -1.30 5.38 -9.42
N ASP A 62 -1.11 4.13 -8.99
CA ASP A 62 -0.84 3.01 -9.91
C ASP A 62 -2.05 2.71 -10.80
N LYS A 63 -3.26 2.68 -10.22
CA LYS A 63 -4.50 2.52 -10.97
C LYS A 63 -4.64 3.58 -12.07
N ASN A 64 -4.41 4.85 -11.75
CA ASN A 64 -4.49 5.95 -12.72
C ASN A 64 -3.45 5.79 -13.84
N THR A 65 -2.24 5.37 -13.49
CA THR A 65 -1.17 5.10 -14.47
C THR A 65 -1.57 3.99 -15.44
N ILE A 66 -2.09 2.87 -14.93
CA ILE A 66 -2.57 1.75 -15.75
C ILE A 66 -3.72 2.18 -16.65
N GLN A 67 -4.70 2.92 -16.13
CA GLN A 67 -5.84 3.41 -16.92
C GLN A 67 -5.38 4.28 -18.10
N ASN A 68 -4.42 5.18 -17.87
CA ASN A 68 -3.85 6.02 -18.92
C ASN A 68 -3.13 5.19 -19.99
N GLN A 69 -2.37 4.17 -19.59
CA GLN A 69 -1.70 3.26 -20.53
C GLN A 69 -2.70 2.45 -21.36
N MET A 70 -3.75 1.92 -20.71
CA MET A 70 -4.82 1.19 -21.41
C MET A 70 -5.56 2.08 -22.42
N GLN A 71 -5.83 3.34 -22.07
CA GLN A 71 -6.47 4.26 -23.00
C GLN A 71 -5.60 4.53 -24.24
N LYS A 72 -4.29 4.70 -24.04
CA LYS A 72 -3.33 4.84 -25.16
C LYS A 72 -3.32 3.58 -26.03
N ALA A 73 -3.26 2.40 -25.42
CA ALA A 73 -3.27 1.13 -26.13
C ALA A 73 -4.55 0.95 -26.97
N LYS A 74 -5.72 1.28 -26.42
CA LYS A 74 -7.01 1.26 -27.14
C LYS A 74 -7.02 2.21 -28.34
N ASN A 75 -6.44 3.40 -28.20
CA ASN A 75 -6.35 4.36 -29.31
C ASN A 75 -5.45 3.84 -30.43
N ILE A 76 -4.32 3.22 -30.10
CA ILE A 76 -3.42 2.58 -31.08
C ILE A 76 -4.14 1.42 -31.78
N GLN A 77 -4.84 0.56 -31.03
CA GLN A 77 -5.61 -0.54 -31.60
C GLN A 77 -6.65 -0.04 -32.61
N LYS A 78 -7.40 1.02 -32.28
CA LYS A 78 -8.36 1.66 -33.19
C LYS A 78 -7.74 2.27 -34.45
N PHE A 79 -6.49 2.72 -34.37
CA PHE A 79 -5.78 3.29 -35.52
C PHE A 79 -5.27 2.20 -36.47
N LEU A 80 -4.88 1.05 -35.92
CA LEU A 80 -4.34 -0.08 -36.69
C LEU A 80 -5.42 -1.01 -37.25
N SER A 81 -6.66 -0.93 -36.75
CA SER A 81 -7.84 -1.63 -37.26
C SER A 81 -8.52 -0.85 -38.38
#